data_AF-R2S1I8-F1
#
_entry.id   AF-R2S1I8-F1
#
_cell.length_a   1.000
_cell.length_b   1.000
_cell.length_c   1.000
_cell.angle_alpha   90.00
_cell.angle_beta   90.00
_cell.angle_gamma   90.00
#
_symmetry.space_group_name_H-M   'P 1'
#
loop_
_entity.id
_entity.type
_entity.pdbx_description
1 polymer ?
#
loop_
_entity_poly.entity_id
_entity_poly.type
_entity_poly.pdbx_seq_one_letter_code
_entity_poly.pdbx_strand_id
1 'polypeptide(L)'
;MTNPFGGDVFGAMWESVAEETERRAKEAEKIMKDVINKDTGALADAVEVEKVDDHNYLVGVNEGKLVNDERNVGNVNYVPYYYYGSKPHIIRAKNGKALHWKVGGKDYYAKLVRHPGNKPHNFIQDTLDRMKK
;
A
#
# COMPACT_ATOMS: atom_id res chain seq x y z
N MET A 1 20.08 -16.95 -6.35
CA MET A 1 20.90 -17.92 -7.09
C MET A 1 22.30 -17.34 -7.25
N THR A 2 23.34 -18.13 -7.08
CA THR A 2 24.70 -17.65 -7.38
C THR A 2 24.82 -17.45 -8.90
N ASN A 3 25.52 -16.40 -9.34
CA ASN A 3 25.79 -16.12 -10.75
C ASN A 3 26.25 -17.40 -11.48
N PRO A 4 25.47 -17.94 -12.43
CA PRO A 4 25.77 -19.23 -13.05
C PRO A 4 26.88 -19.14 -14.09
N PHE A 5 27.32 -17.94 -14.48
CA PHE A 5 28.32 -17.70 -15.52
C PHE A 5 29.71 -17.35 -14.96
N GLY A 6 29.84 -17.05 -13.66
CA GLY A 6 31.12 -16.72 -13.04
C GLY A 6 31.60 -15.29 -13.33
N GLY A 7 32.91 -15.04 -13.38
CA GLY A 7 33.50 -13.70 -13.54
C GLY A 7 33.78 -13.28 -14.99
N ASP A 8 33.12 -13.90 -15.97
CA ASP A 8 33.29 -13.59 -17.39
C ASP A 8 32.27 -12.52 -17.88
N VAL A 9 32.24 -12.26 -19.19
CA VAL A 9 31.34 -11.25 -19.79
C VAL A 9 29.86 -11.56 -19.52
N PHE A 10 29.47 -12.85 -19.55
CA PHE A 10 28.10 -13.25 -19.27
C PHE A 10 27.77 -13.12 -17.78
N GLY A 11 28.76 -13.35 -16.93
CA GLY A 11 28.69 -13.07 -15.50
C GLY A 11 28.42 -11.62 -15.16
N ALA A 12 29.20 -10.70 -15.73
CA ALA A 12 29.00 -9.27 -15.52
C ALA A 12 27.63 -8.79 -16.05
N MET A 13 27.17 -9.34 -17.18
CA MET A 13 25.84 -9.04 -17.71
C MET A 13 24.74 -9.54 -16.78
N TRP A 14 24.87 -10.75 -16.23
CA TRP A 14 23.93 -11.30 -15.26
C TRP A 14 23.83 -10.45 -14.01
N GLU A 15 24.97 -10.05 -13.43
CA GLU A 15 25.02 -9.16 -12.27
C GLU A 15 24.36 -7.82 -12.56
N SER A 16 24.64 -7.22 -13.72
CA SER A 16 24.00 -5.96 -14.12
C SER A 16 22.48 -6.06 -14.23
N VAL A 17 21.94 -7.17 -14.76
CA VAL A 17 20.48 -7.38 -14.84
C VAL A 17 19.89 -7.58 -13.45
N ALA A 18 20.53 -8.35 -12.58
CA ALA A 18 20.07 -8.57 -11.21
C ALA A 18 20.05 -7.26 -10.40
N GLU A 19 21.11 -6.45 -10.50
CA GLU A 19 21.20 -5.13 -9.87
C GLU A 19 20.13 -4.17 -10.39
N GLU A 20 19.96 -4.10 -11.72
CA GLU A 20 18.94 -3.25 -12.34
C GLU A 20 17.53 -3.68 -11.94
N THR A 21 17.28 -4.98 -11.85
CA THR A 21 15.98 -5.52 -11.41
C THR A 21 15.68 -5.12 -9.97
N GLU A 22 16.65 -5.27 -9.06
CA GLU A 22 16.51 -4.82 -7.67
C GLU A 22 16.28 -3.30 -7.60
N ARG A 23 17.02 -2.52 -8.39
CA ARG A 23 16.89 -1.07 -8.47
C ARG A 23 15.47 -0.68 -8.89
N ARG A 24 14.93 -1.32 -9.93
CA ARG A 24 13.57 -1.08 -10.42
C ARG A 24 12.50 -1.50 -9.41
N ALA A 25 12.73 -2.57 -8.64
CA ALA A 25 11.82 -2.99 -7.58
C ALA A 25 11.74 -1.95 -6.44
N LYS A 26 12.89 -1.45 -5.97
CA LYS A 26 12.95 -0.37 -4.95
C LYS A 26 12.38 0.95 -5.47
N GLU A 27 12.58 1.25 -6.75
CA GLU A 27 11.97 2.41 -7.40
C GLU A 27 10.44 2.29 -7.41
N ALA A 28 9.91 1.12 -7.78
CA ALA A 28 8.48 0.84 -7.75
C ALA A 28 7.89 1.00 -6.34
N GLU A 29 8.57 0.47 -5.31
CA GLU A 29 8.16 0.63 -3.91
C GLU A 29 8.07 2.10 -3.51
N LYS A 30 9.12 2.88 -3.82
CA LYS A 30 9.17 4.32 -3.51
C LYS A 30 8.05 5.07 -4.21
N ILE A 31 7.87 4.84 -5.50
CA ILE A 31 6.81 5.48 -6.28
C ILE A 31 5.44 5.09 -5.73
N MET A 32 5.22 3.82 -5.39
CA MET A 32 3.97 3.33 -4.82
C MET A 32 3.67 4.02 -3.48
N LYS A 33 4.67 4.15 -2.61
CA LYS A 33 4.57 4.92 -1.36
C LYS A 33 4.24 6.40 -1.59
N ASP A 34 4.70 6.98 -2.69
CA ASP A 34 4.48 8.38 -3.01
C ASP A 34 3.14 8.65 -3.69
N VAL A 35 2.59 7.69 -4.45
CA VAL A 35 1.27 7.84 -5.05
C VAL A 35 0.15 7.63 -4.03
N ILE A 36 0.35 6.75 -3.04
CA ILE A 36 -0.64 6.50 -1.99
C ILE A 36 -0.86 7.76 -1.16
N ASN A 37 -2.12 8.22 -1.08
CA ASN A 37 -2.53 9.33 -0.22
C ASN A 37 -2.29 8.98 1.26
N LYS A 38 -1.64 9.88 1.99
CA LYS A 38 -1.23 9.69 3.38
C LYS A 38 -2.11 10.54 4.30
N ASP A 39 -2.87 9.87 5.16
CA ASP A 39 -3.47 10.48 6.36
C ASP A 39 -2.62 10.10 7.58
N THR A 40 -2.66 8.82 7.97
CA THR A 40 -1.78 8.27 9.04
C THR A 40 -0.46 7.68 8.50
N GLY A 41 -0.41 7.35 7.21
CA GLY A 41 0.73 6.71 6.55
C GLY A 41 0.76 5.17 6.59
N ALA A 42 -0.11 4.51 7.36
CA ALA A 42 -0.06 3.06 7.58
C ALA A 42 -0.07 2.22 6.29
N LEU A 43 -0.93 2.57 5.31
CA LEU A 43 -0.98 1.87 4.02
C LEU A 43 0.31 2.03 3.22
N ALA A 44 0.87 3.25 3.18
CA ALA A 44 2.12 3.49 2.45
C ALA A 44 3.29 2.75 3.14
N ASP A 45 3.37 2.77 4.45
CA ASP A 45 4.44 2.10 5.20
C ASP A 45 4.36 0.56 5.11
N ALA A 46 3.17 0.02 4.82
CA ALA A 46 2.95 -1.39 4.57
C ALA A 46 3.37 -1.84 3.15
N VAL A 47 3.74 -0.93 2.26
CA VAL A 47 4.31 -1.30 0.95
C VAL A 47 5.73 -1.81 1.14
N GLU A 48 6.02 -2.98 0.60
CA GLU A 48 7.30 -3.68 0.73
C GLU A 48 7.75 -4.29 -0.59
N VAL A 49 9.06 -4.57 -0.66
CA VAL A 49 9.69 -5.36 -1.70
C VAL A 49 10.09 -6.71 -1.10
N GLU A 50 9.62 -7.79 -1.71
CA GLU A 50 10.03 -9.15 -1.39
C GLU A 50 10.88 -9.70 -2.54
N LYS A 51 12.10 -10.13 -2.24
CA LYS A 51 12.99 -10.79 -3.20
C LYS A 51 12.59 -12.26 -3.33
N VAL A 52 12.13 -12.67 -4.51
CA VAL A 52 11.81 -14.07 -4.81
C VAL A 52 13.07 -14.79 -5.29
N ASP A 53 13.78 -14.17 -6.24
CA ASP A 53 15.12 -14.56 -6.67
C ASP A 53 15.88 -13.31 -7.19
N ASP A 54 17.01 -13.47 -7.88
CA ASP A 54 17.82 -12.33 -8.33
C ASP A 54 17.18 -11.50 -9.45
N HIS A 55 16.21 -12.07 -10.17
CA HIS A 55 15.54 -11.46 -11.32
C HIS A 55 14.04 -11.26 -11.09
N ASN A 56 13.52 -11.73 -9.96
CA ASN A 56 12.11 -11.66 -9.63
C ASN A 56 11.92 -11.04 -8.23
N TYR A 57 11.18 -9.93 -8.20
CA TYR A 57 10.79 -9.23 -6.99
C TYR A 57 9.28 -9.02 -6.99
N LEU A 58 8.65 -9.17 -5.83
CA LEU A 58 7.28 -8.76 -5.60
C LEU A 58 7.29 -7.39 -4.94
N VAL A 59 6.47 -6.47 -5.46
CA VAL A 59 6.28 -5.14 -4.89
C VAL A 59 4.80 -4.95 -4.63
N GLY A 60 4.43 -4.74 -3.37
CA GLY A 60 3.02 -4.67 -3.00
C GLY A 60 2.80 -4.36 -1.53
N VAL A 61 1.54 -4.47 -1.11
CA VAL A 61 1.14 -4.23 0.28
C VAL A 61 1.28 -5.50 1.09
N ASN A 62 2.06 -5.45 2.16
CA ASN A 62 2.08 -6.49 3.18
C ASN A 62 0.82 -6.39 4.05
N GLU A 63 -0.15 -7.26 3.78
CA GLU A 63 -1.43 -7.27 4.49
C GLU A 63 -1.27 -7.51 5.99
N GLY A 64 -0.37 -8.40 6.39
CA GLY A 64 -0.10 -8.70 7.79
C GLY A 64 0.43 -7.47 8.53
N LYS A 65 1.36 -6.74 7.92
CA LYS A 65 1.88 -5.49 8.47
C LYS A 65 0.80 -4.42 8.57
N LEU A 66 -0.02 -4.26 7.54
CA LEU A 66 -1.11 -3.30 7.54
C LEU A 66 -2.17 -3.58 8.62
N VAL A 67 -2.57 -4.85 8.74
CA VAL A 67 -3.59 -5.29 9.70
C VAL A 67 -3.11 -5.12 11.14
N ASN A 68 -1.82 -5.33 11.40
CA ASN A 68 -1.26 -5.25 12.74
C ASN A 68 -0.64 -3.87 13.07
N ASP A 69 -0.74 -2.88 12.18
CA ASP A 69 -0.25 -1.53 12.43
C ASP A 69 -1.10 -0.85 13.51
N GLU A 70 -0.47 -0.27 14.54
CA GLU A 70 -1.15 0.37 15.67
C GLU A 70 -2.09 1.52 15.25
N ARG A 71 -1.82 2.17 14.11
CA ARG A 71 -2.67 3.23 13.55
C ARG A 71 -3.94 2.67 12.90
N ASN A 72 -3.96 1.38 12.58
CA ASN A 72 -5.13 0.66 12.07
C ASN A 72 -5.96 0.12 13.23
N VAL A 73 -6.68 1.00 13.92
CA VAL A 73 -7.49 0.66 15.11
C VAL A 73 -8.50 -0.48 14.86
N GLY A 74 -8.92 -0.69 13.60
CA GLY A 74 -9.84 -1.75 13.23
C GLY A 74 -9.19 -3.11 13.02
N ASN A 75 -7.86 -3.19 12.91
CA ASN A 75 -7.12 -4.37 12.47
C ASN A 75 -7.73 -5.01 11.21
N VAL A 76 -8.10 -4.16 10.23
CA VAL A 76 -8.77 -4.60 9.02
C VAL A 76 -7.88 -4.39 7.80
N ASN A 77 -7.93 -5.32 6.86
CA ASN A 77 -7.38 -5.08 5.52
C ASN A 77 -8.32 -4.13 4.77
N TYR A 78 -7.94 -2.86 4.69
CA TYR A 78 -8.73 -1.84 4.00
C TYR A 78 -8.25 -1.52 2.57
N VAL A 79 -7.25 -2.26 2.06
CA VAL A 79 -6.72 -2.08 0.70
C VAL A 79 -7.82 -2.17 -0.37
N PRO A 80 -8.76 -3.14 -0.34
CA PRO A 80 -9.79 -3.23 -1.36
C PRO A 80 -10.71 -2.00 -1.38
N TYR A 81 -11.07 -1.46 -0.22
CA TYR A 81 -11.93 -0.28 -0.12
C TYR A 81 -11.22 0.99 -0.59
N TYR A 82 -9.90 1.03 -0.48
CA TYR A 82 -9.07 2.11 -1.01
C TYR A 82 -8.95 2.02 -2.54
N TYR A 83 -8.63 0.82 -3.05
CA TYR A 83 -8.44 0.57 -4.47
C TYR A 83 -9.73 0.69 -5.28
N TYR A 84 -10.80 0.00 -4.85
CA TYR A 84 -12.08 -0.02 -5.55
C TYR A 84 -13.05 1.07 -5.12
N GLY A 85 -12.73 1.80 -4.03
CA GLY A 85 -13.66 2.74 -3.42
C GLY A 85 -14.76 2.04 -2.61
N SER A 86 -15.70 2.83 -2.11
CA SER A 86 -16.86 2.32 -1.38
C SER A 86 -18.14 3.05 -1.78
N LYS A 87 -19.25 2.32 -1.84
CA LYS A 87 -20.56 2.91 -2.13
C LYS A 87 -21.08 3.72 -0.93
N PRO A 88 -22.00 4.67 -1.14
CA PRO A 88 -22.72 5.30 -0.05
C PRO A 88 -23.33 4.24 0.88
N HIS A 89 -23.11 4.38 2.18
CA HIS A 89 -23.54 3.40 3.17
C HIS A 89 -23.82 4.06 4.52
N ILE A 90 -24.46 3.30 5.40
CA ILE A 90 -24.82 3.78 6.73
C ILE A 90 -23.88 3.13 7.76
N ILE A 91 -23.26 3.94 8.59
CA ILE A 91 -22.48 3.51 9.76
C ILE A 91 -23.39 3.69 10.98
N ARG A 92 -23.52 2.64 11.81
CA ARG A 92 -24.38 2.65 13.00
C ARG A 92 -23.57 2.24 14.23
N ALA A 93 -23.84 2.86 15.37
CA ALA A 93 -23.32 2.39 16.65
C ALA A 93 -23.94 1.02 16.96
N LYS A 94 -23.10 -0.02 17.08
CA LYS A 94 -23.56 -1.38 17.41
C LYS A 94 -23.59 -1.64 18.92
N ASN A 95 -22.42 -1.54 19.56
CA ASN A 95 -22.24 -1.85 20.98
C ASN A 95 -22.14 -0.60 21.88
N GLY A 96 -21.98 0.58 21.28
CA GLY A 96 -21.86 1.86 21.98
C GLY A 96 -23.14 2.71 21.92
N LYS A 97 -23.24 3.74 22.78
CA LYS A 97 -24.37 4.68 22.80
C LYS A 97 -24.43 5.59 21.57
N ALA A 98 -23.26 5.94 21.02
CA ALA A 98 -23.10 6.77 19.84
C ALA A 98 -21.74 6.49 19.17
N LEU A 99 -21.64 6.80 17.88
CA LEU A 99 -20.38 7.02 17.17
C LEU A 99 -19.81 8.36 17.63
N HIS A 100 -18.49 8.48 17.65
CA HIS A 100 -17.77 9.70 18.03
C HIS A 100 -16.62 9.96 17.06
N TRP A 101 -16.45 11.21 16.66
CA TRP A 101 -15.29 11.65 15.88
C TRP A 101 -15.00 13.13 16.17
N LYS A 102 -13.78 13.56 15.84
CA LYS A 102 -13.30 14.92 16.09
C LYS A 102 -13.00 15.64 14.78
N VAL A 103 -13.53 16.85 14.61
CA VAL A 103 -13.25 17.71 13.43
C VAL A 103 -12.90 19.10 13.93
N GLY A 104 -11.74 19.62 13.55
CA GLY A 104 -11.31 20.98 13.91
C GLY A 104 -11.31 21.25 15.42
N GLY A 105 -10.93 20.26 16.23
CA GLY A 105 -10.92 20.40 17.69
C GLY A 105 -12.25 20.10 18.39
N LYS A 106 -13.36 19.97 17.65
CA LYS A 106 -14.70 19.77 18.19
C LYS A 106 -15.13 18.31 18.12
N ASP A 107 -15.77 17.83 19.18
CA ASP A 107 -16.34 16.50 19.28
C ASP A 107 -17.74 16.42 18.67
N TYR A 108 -17.97 15.37 17.87
CA TYR A 108 -19.25 15.08 17.23
C TYR A 108 -19.74 13.69 17.62
N TYR A 109 -21.04 13.58 17.90
CA TYR A 109 -21.67 12.33 18.31
C TYR A 109 -22.92 12.06 17.47
N ALA A 110 -23.10 10.82 17.01
CA ALA A 110 -24.31 10.41 16.31
C ALA A 110 -24.60 8.92 16.51
N LYS A 111 -25.89 8.53 16.57
CA LYS A 111 -26.26 7.10 16.54
C LYS A 111 -26.02 6.47 15.15
N LEU A 112 -26.02 7.31 14.12
CA LEU A 112 -25.97 6.91 12.71
C LEU A 112 -25.29 7.99 11.88
N VAL A 113 -24.41 7.57 10.97
CA VAL A 113 -23.78 8.41 9.94
C VAL A 113 -24.15 7.88 8.57
N ARG A 114 -24.61 8.76 7.67
CA ARG A 114 -24.79 8.45 6.25
C ARG A 114 -23.49 8.80 5.53
N HIS A 115 -22.64 7.81 5.31
CA HIS A 115 -21.35 8.00 4.65
C HIS A 115 -21.58 8.06 3.12
N PRO A 116 -21.06 9.09 2.42
CA PRO A 116 -21.26 9.24 0.97
C PRO A 116 -20.51 8.16 0.14
N GLY A 117 -19.59 7.45 0.76
CA GLY A 117 -18.70 6.51 0.08
C GLY A 117 -17.36 7.17 -0.25
N ASN A 118 -16.42 6.36 -0.74
CA ASN A 118 -15.09 6.80 -1.14
C ASN A 118 -14.90 6.57 -2.65
N LYS A 119 -14.22 7.50 -3.30
CA LYS A 119 -13.78 7.30 -4.69
C LYS A 119 -12.67 6.25 -4.73
N PRO A 120 -12.62 5.39 -5.77
CA PRO A 120 -11.50 4.48 -5.98
C PRO A 120 -10.20 5.26 -6.21
N HIS A 121 -9.09 4.67 -5.78
CA HIS A 121 -7.75 5.14 -6.11
C HIS A 121 -6.89 3.96 -6.56
N ASN A 122 -6.67 3.87 -7.88
CA ASN A 122 -5.85 2.83 -8.48
C ASN A 122 -4.36 3.18 -8.39
N PHE A 123 -3.83 3.12 -7.17
CA PHE A 123 -2.43 3.43 -6.88
C PHE A 123 -1.45 2.48 -7.60
N ILE A 124 -1.88 1.28 -7.99
CA ILE A 124 -1.05 0.35 -8.78
C ILE A 124 -0.84 0.92 -10.18
N GLN A 125 -1.91 1.31 -10.87
CA GLN A 125 -1.82 1.91 -12.20
C GLN A 125 -1.03 3.22 -12.17
N ASP A 126 -1.27 4.06 -11.17
CA ASP A 126 -0.53 5.33 -11.00
C ASP A 126 0.98 5.08 -10.77
N THR A 127 1.34 4.00 -10.07
CA THR A 127 2.73 3.57 -9.90
C THR A 127 3.34 3.18 -11.25
N LEU A 128 2.67 2.32 -12.01
CA LEU A 128 3.13 1.87 -13.32
C LEU A 128 3.29 3.04 -14.29
N ASP A 129 2.39 4.00 -14.29
CA ASP A 129 2.44 5.14 -15.20
C ASP A 129 3.53 6.15 -14.82
N ARG A 130 3.92 6.24 -13.54
CA ARG A 130 5.11 6.98 -13.12
C ARG A 130 6.41 6.26 -13.46
N MET A 131 6.45 4.93 -13.35
CA MET A 131 7.63 4.12 -13.70
C MET A 131 7.98 4.12 -15.20
N LYS A 132 7.01 4.45 -16.07
CA LYS A 132 7.19 4.54 -17.52
C LYS A 132 7.85 5.85 -17.98
N LYS A 133 7.84 6.89 -17.14
CA LYS A 133 8.39 8.21 -17.45
C LYS A 133 9.86 8.27 -17.08
#